data_AF-A0A093YZ65-F1
#
_entry.id   AF-A0A093YZ65-F1
#
_cell.length_a   1.000
_cell.length_b   1.000
_cell.length_c   1.000
_cell.angle_alpha   90.00
_cell.angle_beta   90.00
_cell.angle_gamma   90.00
#
_symmetry.space_group_name_H-M   'P 1'
#
loop_
_entity.id
_entity.type
_entity.pdbx_description
1 polymer ?
#
loop_
_entity_poly.entity_id
_entity_poly.type
_entity_poly.pdbx_seq_one_letter_code
_entity_poly.pdbx_strand_id
1 'polypeptide(L)'
;MSFNGLDIKSWGNRPNGVTGLSAHPTKIQDRNTTPNLTTNTTTMVEKRSVKAQELNLRLSEAILGVQSGKFKTAYAAAKALGLRAETVRSRMRGTPTRSEARQKQQHLSKNQEIILLKWIKTGYMARPATPPKSRPDHPSTTMVKRKSIKAQERNLRLSEAVLGVQTGKFKSANAAAIALDLRPDTVRRRVRGIQHTQADAQLTDYKP
;
A
#
# COMPACT_ATOMS: atom_id res chain seq x y z
N MET A 1 -23.82 55.79 -20.99
CA MET A 1 -23.15 56.98 -20.41
C MET A 1 -23.45 56.94 -18.92
N SER A 2 -22.54 56.78 -17.96
CA SER A 2 -21.08 56.86 -17.94
C SER A 2 -20.55 56.01 -16.78
N PHE A 3 -19.40 55.37 -16.99
CA PHE A 3 -18.55 54.78 -15.95
C PHE A 3 -17.92 55.89 -15.10
N ASN A 4 -17.69 55.64 -13.80
CA ASN A 4 -16.68 56.23 -12.91
C ASN A 4 -16.78 55.51 -11.55
N GLY A 5 -15.75 55.07 -10.84
CA GLY A 5 -14.30 55.14 -11.03
C GLY A 5 -13.63 54.20 -10.01
N LEU A 6 -12.56 53.54 -10.45
CA LEU A 6 -11.65 52.73 -9.64
C LEU A 6 -10.75 53.65 -8.81
N ASP A 7 -10.70 53.47 -7.49
CA ASP A 7 -9.74 54.14 -6.61
C ASP A 7 -8.64 53.13 -6.20
N ILE A 8 -7.50 53.21 -6.89
CA ILE A 8 -6.27 52.44 -6.60
C ILE A 8 -5.33 53.38 -5.84
N LYS A 9 -5.24 53.22 -4.51
CA LYS A 9 -4.21 53.84 -3.66
C LYS A 9 -3.19 52.76 -3.33
N SER A 10 -2.00 52.84 -3.93
CA SER A 10 -0.84 53.63 -3.49
C SER A 10 0.12 52.77 -2.66
N TRP A 11 1.21 52.37 -3.32
CA TRP A 11 2.37 51.72 -2.72
C TRP A 11 3.18 52.75 -1.91
N GLY A 12 3.42 52.46 -0.63
CA GLY A 12 4.27 53.25 0.25
C GLY A 12 5.51 52.47 0.69
N ASN A 13 6.63 52.70 0.01
CA ASN A 13 7.99 52.41 0.44
C ASN A 13 8.31 53.05 1.80
N ARG A 14 9.00 52.33 2.71
CA ARG A 14 9.93 52.92 3.70
C ARG A 14 11.08 51.95 4.09
N PRO A 15 12.25 52.49 4.52
CA PRO A 15 13.56 52.02 4.08
C PRO A 15 14.42 51.31 5.14
N ASN A 16 15.52 50.74 4.65
CA ASN A 16 16.66 50.14 5.36
C ASN A 16 17.27 51.06 6.43
N GLY A 17 17.51 50.51 7.62
CA GLY A 17 18.36 51.09 8.66
C GLY A 17 19.45 50.10 9.05
N VAL A 18 20.67 50.35 8.56
CA VAL A 18 21.92 49.65 8.90
C VAL A 18 22.70 50.59 9.83
N THR A 19 23.14 50.14 11.00
CA THR A 19 24.32 50.65 11.74
C THR A 19 24.50 49.85 13.04
N GLY A 20 25.74 49.45 13.36
CA GLY A 20 26.09 48.97 14.70
C GLY A 20 27.13 47.86 14.76
N LEU A 21 28.35 48.13 14.28
CA LEU A 21 29.55 47.36 14.60
C LEU A 21 29.83 47.40 16.10
N SER A 22 29.99 46.25 16.75
CA SER A 22 30.71 46.12 18.02
C SER A 22 31.47 44.79 18.02
N ALA A 23 32.78 44.88 18.22
CA ALA A 23 33.74 43.81 18.06
C ALA A 23 34.17 43.21 19.42
N HIS A 24 34.55 41.92 19.33
CA HIS A 24 35.42 41.13 20.22
C HIS A 24 34.83 40.50 21.50
N PRO A 25 35.39 39.37 22.02
CA PRO A 25 36.51 38.55 21.52
C PRO A 25 36.16 37.06 21.28
N THR A 26 36.90 36.46 20.35
CA THR A 26 36.99 35.03 20.06
C THR A 26 37.58 34.25 21.23
N LYS A 27 36.77 33.40 21.86
CA LYS A 27 37.23 32.30 22.71
C LYS A 27 37.38 31.06 21.83
N ILE A 28 38.63 30.76 21.48
CA ILE A 28 39.04 29.48 20.91
C ILE A 28 38.80 28.44 22.00
N GLN A 29 37.82 27.56 21.79
CA GLN A 29 37.69 26.32 22.53
C GLN A 29 38.03 25.15 21.63
N ASP A 30 38.76 24.24 22.25
CA ASP A 30 39.50 23.12 21.71
C ASP A 30 38.69 22.20 20.80
N ARG A 31 39.34 21.82 19.71
CA ARG A 31 38.90 20.81 18.76
C ARG A 31 39.10 19.42 19.36
N ASN A 32 38.13 18.95 20.14
CA ASN A 32 37.96 17.53 20.42
C ASN A 32 36.86 16.99 19.50
N THR A 33 37.23 16.87 18.22
CA THR A 33 36.44 16.25 17.16
C THR A 33 36.20 14.78 17.49
N THR A 34 35.05 14.50 18.08
CA THR A 34 34.43 13.19 17.98
C THR A 34 33.48 13.28 16.78
N PRO A 35 33.70 12.58 15.65
CA PRO A 35 32.72 12.55 14.59
C PRO A 35 31.56 11.69 15.07
N ASN A 36 30.57 12.35 15.69
CA ASN A 36 29.27 11.75 15.95
C ASN A 36 28.62 11.52 14.59
N LEU A 37 28.78 10.31 14.05
CA LEU A 37 28.02 9.82 12.90
C LEU A 37 26.55 9.71 13.33
N THR A 38 25.84 10.84 13.38
CA THR A 38 24.38 10.85 13.27
C THR A 38 24.01 10.54 11.83
N THR A 39 24.09 9.26 11.50
CA THR A 39 23.55 8.70 10.28
C THR A 39 22.05 8.95 10.22
N ASN A 40 21.64 9.63 9.16
CA ASN A 40 20.38 9.44 8.46
C ASN A 40 19.12 9.89 9.22
N THR A 41 18.85 11.18 9.05
CA THR A 41 17.54 11.83 8.93
C THR A 41 16.53 10.91 8.25
N THR A 42 15.94 10.01 9.04
CA THR A 42 14.73 9.32 8.66
C THR A 42 13.64 10.34 8.93
N THR A 43 13.21 11.08 7.91
CA THR A 43 11.90 11.72 7.90
C THR A 43 10.85 10.61 7.91
N MET A 44 10.75 9.92 9.04
CA MET A 44 9.68 8.98 9.31
C MET A 44 8.39 9.79 9.27
N VAL A 45 7.44 9.33 8.46
CA VAL A 45 6.07 9.81 8.50
C VAL A 45 5.64 9.89 9.96
N GLU A 46 5.44 11.11 10.47
CA GLU A 46 4.95 11.31 11.82
C GLU A 46 3.69 10.47 11.98
N LYS A 47 3.67 9.59 12.99
CA LYS A 47 2.48 8.85 13.36
C LYS A 47 1.40 9.88 13.59
N ARG A 48 0.30 9.77 12.84
CA ARG A 48 -0.85 10.67 13.01
C ARG A 48 -1.22 10.69 14.49
N SER A 49 -1.47 11.87 15.03
CA SER A 49 -2.00 11.98 16.38
C SER A 49 -3.25 11.11 16.51
N VAL A 50 -3.42 10.48 17.68
CA VAL A 50 -4.59 9.63 17.97
C VAL A 50 -5.89 10.40 17.68
N LYS A 51 -5.91 11.69 17.99
CA LYS A 51 -7.02 12.61 17.67
C LYS A 51 -7.36 12.65 16.18
N ALA A 52 -6.36 12.68 15.29
CA ALA A 52 -6.59 12.70 13.85
C ALA A 52 -7.08 11.33 13.31
N GLN A 53 -6.70 10.23 13.94
CA GLN A 53 -7.20 8.90 13.60
C GLN A 53 -8.67 8.76 14.00
N GLU A 54 -9.00 9.15 15.23
CA GLU A 54 -10.36 9.22 15.76
C GLU A 54 -11.29 10.05 14.87
N LEU A 55 -10.83 11.21 14.39
CA LEU A 55 -11.61 12.05 13.49
C LEU A 55 -11.94 11.36 12.15
N ASN A 56 -10.98 10.59 11.61
CA ASN A 56 -11.22 9.81 10.38
C ASN A 56 -12.19 8.66 10.62
N LEU A 57 -12.10 7.99 11.77
CA LEU A 57 -13.06 6.96 12.19
C LEU A 57 -14.48 7.52 12.25
N ARG A 58 -14.69 8.64 12.94
CA ARG A 58 -16.01 9.30 13.00
C ARG A 58 -16.53 9.72 11.63
N LEU A 59 -15.66 10.22 10.75
CA LEU A 59 -16.04 10.55 9.37
C LEU A 59 -16.48 9.30 8.60
N SER A 60 -15.76 8.18 8.74
CA SER A 60 -16.14 6.92 8.09
C SER A 60 -17.47 6.38 8.61
N GLU A 61 -17.71 6.47 9.92
CA GLU A 61 -18.98 6.09 10.54
C GLU A 61 -20.13 6.97 10.03
N ALA A 62 -19.91 8.29 9.91
CA ALA A 62 -20.91 9.21 9.39
C ALA A 62 -21.33 8.85 7.96
N ILE A 63 -20.36 8.55 7.09
CA ILE A 63 -20.61 8.19 5.69
C ILE A 63 -21.37 6.87 5.60
N LEU A 64 -20.91 5.85 6.34
CA LEU A 64 -21.57 4.54 6.39
C LEU A 64 -22.99 4.67 6.94
N GLY A 65 -23.20 5.51 7.97
CA GLY A 65 -24.51 5.75 8.56
C GLY A 65 -25.49 6.41 7.58
N VAL A 66 -25.02 7.31 6.71
CA VAL A 66 -25.88 7.89 5.66
C VAL A 66 -26.16 6.87 4.55
N GLN A 67 -25.15 6.12 4.11
CA GLN A 67 -25.29 5.10 3.07
C GLN A 67 -26.21 3.94 3.47
N SER A 68 -26.16 3.53 4.74
CA SER A 68 -27.01 2.49 5.31
C SER A 68 -28.42 2.98 5.70
N GLY A 69 -28.70 4.27 5.56
CA GLY A 69 -29.99 4.86 5.95
C GLY A 69 -30.16 5.13 7.45
N LYS A 70 -29.15 4.85 8.29
CA LYS A 70 -29.14 5.20 9.73
C LYS A 70 -29.34 6.71 9.96
N PHE A 71 -28.83 7.54 9.05
CA PHE A 71 -29.06 8.98 9.04
C PHE A 71 -29.72 9.42 7.74
N LYS A 72 -30.80 10.23 7.84
CA LYS A 72 -31.53 10.74 6.67
C LYS A 72 -30.67 11.58 5.72
N THR A 73 -29.71 12.32 6.26
CA THR A 73 -28.85 13.22 5.49
C THR A 73 -27.44 13.29 6.07
N ALA A 74 -26.48 13.73 5.25
CA ALA A 74 -25.11 14.03 5.68
C ALA A 74 -25.06 15.06 6.83
N TYR A 75 -26.00 16.01 6.84
CA TYR A 75 -26.10 17.00 7.90
C TYR A 75 -26.54 16.37 9.23
N ALA A 76 -27.51 15.45 9.20
CA ALA A 76 -27.96 14.73 10.39
C ALA A 76 -26.84 13.88 10.99
N ALA A 77 -26.10 13.15 10.15
CA ALA A 77 -24.95 12.36 10.57
C ALA A 77 -23.84 13.23 11.18
N ALA A 78 -23.56 14.38 10.54
CA ALA A 78 -22.56 15.33 11.03
C ALA A 78 -22.94 15.90 12.40
N LYS A 79 -24.22 16.28 12.59
CA LYS A 79 -24.72 16.76 13.88
C LYS A 79 -24.63 15.68 14.97
N ALA A 80 -24.98 14.43 14.65
CA ALA A 80 -24.92 13.33 15.59
C ALA A 80 -23.49 12.99 16.04
N LEU A 81 -22.50 13.14 15.15
CA LEU A 81 -21.10 12.77 15.40
C LEU A 81 -20.18 13.96 15.69
N GLY A 82 -20.74 15.17 15.82
CA GLY A 82 -19.98 16.39 16.11
C GLY A 82 -19.00 16.79 14.99
N LEU A 83 -19.35 16.52 13.73
CA LEU A 83 -18.52 16.79 12.56
C LEU A 83 -19.03 18.00 11.76
N ARG A 84 -18.18 18.55 10.90
CA ARG A 84 -18.58 19.57 9.93
C ARG A 84 -19.34 18.90 8.77
N ALA A 85 -20.57 19.33 8.52
CA ALA A 85 -21.43 18.75 7.49
C ALA A 85 -20.83 18.80 6.08
N GLU A 86 -20.07 19.85 5.77
CA GLU A 86 -19.38 19.97 4.48
C GLU A 86 -18.35 18.85 4.30
N THR A 87 -17.58 18.52 5.35
CA THR A 87 -16.58 17.46 5.29
C THR A 87 -17.21 16.09 5.01
N VAL A 88 -18.36 15.79 5.62
CA VAL A 88 -19.12 14.57 5.34
C VAL A 88 -19.61 14.57 3.89
N ARG A 89 -20.17 15.69 3.40
CA ARG A 89 -20.62 15.82 2.01
C ARG A 89 -19.48 15.67 0.99
N SER A 90 -18.33 16.32 1.20
CA SER A 90 -17.16 16.19 0.31
C SER A 90 -16.66 14.75 0.27
N ARG A 91 -16.63 14.06 1.41
CA ARG A 91 -16.25 12.65 1.48
C ARG A 91 -17.23 11.73 0.76
N MET A 92 -18.53 11.93 0.95
CA MET A 92 -19.57 11.18 0.24
C MET A 92 -19.48 11.38 -1.29
N ARG A 93 -19.07 12.56 -1.74
CA ARG A 93 -18.80 12.85 -3.17
C ARG A 93 -17.50 12.21 -3.70
N GLY A 94 -16.78 11.46 -2.87
CA GLY A 94 -15.58 10.73 -3.29
C GLY A 94 -14.27 11.49 -3.09
N THR A 95 -14.25 12.57 -2.29
CA THR A 95 -12.98 13.25 -1.96
C THR A 95 -12.10 12.30 -1.12
N PRO A 96 -10.95 11.83 -1.63
CA PRO A 96 -10.14 10.82 -0.94
C PRO A 96 -9.44 11.41 0.27
N THR A 97 -9.19 10.59 1.30
CA THR A 97 -8.34 11.03 2.42
C THR A 97 -6.92 11.25 1.92
N ARG A 98 -6.13 12.11 2.58
CA ARG A 98 -4.71 12.30 2.21
C ARG A 98 -3.95 10.96 2.22
N SER A 99 -4.35 10.03 3.09
CA SER A 99 -3.84 8.65 3.13
C SER A 99 -4.21 7.85 1.89
N GLU A 100 -5.49 7.83 1.53
CA GLU A 100 -5.96 7.14 0.32
C GLU A 100 -5.34 7.73 -0.94
N ALA A 101 -5.31 9.06 -1.04
CA ALA A 101 -4.69 9.76 -2.16
C ALA A 101 -3.21 9.40 -2.29
N ARG A 102 -2.48 9.36 -1.17
CA ARG A 102 -1.08 8.90 -1.14
C ARG A 102 -0.94 7.44 -1.57
N GLN A 103 -1.77 6.54 -1.04
CA GLN A 103 -1.75 5.13 -1.45
C GLN A 103 -2.04 4.98 -2.95
N LYS A 104 -2.96 5.78 -3.49
CA LYS A 104 -3.29 5.77 -4.92
C LYS A 104 -2.16 6.32 -5.79
N GLN A 105 -1.36 7.24 -5.24
CA GLN A 105 -0.16 7.82 -5.87
C GLN A 105 1.10 6.95 -5.68
N GLN A 106 1.08 5.93 -4.82
CA GLN A 106 2.23 5.05 -4.64
C GLN A 106 2.42 4.17 -5.88
N HIS A 107 3.59 4.29 -6.52
CA HIS A 107 3.97 3.46 -7.65
C HIS A 107 4.47 2.07 -7.23
N LEU A 108 4.85 1.90 -5.96
CA LEU A 108 5.36 0.66 -5.41
C LEU A 108 4.23 -0.12 -4.73
N SER A 109 4.16 -1.42 -5.02
CA SER A 109 3.34 -2.34 -4.25
C SER A 109 3.90 -2.53 -2.84
N LYS A 110 3.03 -2.89 -1.88
CA LYS A 110 3.44 -3.18 -0.49
C LYS A 110 4.61 -4.17 -0.40
N ASN A 111 4.64 -5.17 -1.27
CA ASN A 111 5.72 -6.16 -1.30
C ASN A 111 7.05 -5.54 -1.75
N GLN A 112 7.02 -4.62 -2.73
CA GLN A 112 8.21 -3.87 -3.17
C GLN A 112 8.71 -2.94 -2.07
N GLU A 113 7.81 -2.28 -1.33
CA GLU A 113 8.19 -1.46 -0.17
C GLU A 113 8.85 -2.31 0.93
N ILE A 114 8.33 -3.49 1.24
CA ILE A 114 8.93 -4.42 2.23
C ILE A 114 10.34 -4.84 1.81
N ILE A 115 10.54 -5.19 0.53
CA ILE A 115 11.85 -5.56 0.01
C ILE A 115 12.81 -4.36 0.07
N LEU A 116 12.35 -3.17 -0.31
CA LEU A 116 13.15 -1.95 -0.25
C LEU A 116 13.56 -1.60 1.19
N LEU A 117 12.62 -1.70 2.14
CA LEU A 117 12.89 -1.51 3.57
C LEU A 117 13.91 -2.53 4.09
N LYS A 118 13.83 -3.79 3.63
CA LYS A 118 14.84 -4.81 3.95
C LYS A 118 16.21 -4.40 3.42
N TRP A 119 16.32 -3.96 2.17
CA TRP A 119 17.59 -3.53 1.59
C TRP A 119 18.21 -2.32 2.29
N ILE A 120 17.38 -1.32 2.64
CA ILE A 120 17.80 -0.13 3.39
C ILE A 120 18.28 -0.54 4.79
N LYS A 121 17.50 -1.38 5.50
CA LYS A 121 17.82 -1.81 6.88
C LYS A 121 19.05 -2.72 6.95
N THR A 122 19.27 -3.57 5.95
CA THR A 122 20.42 -4.48 5.91
C THR A 122 21.69 -3.81 5.32
N GLY A 123 21.61 -2.53 4.90
CA GLY A 123 22.80 -1.74 4.55
C GLY A 123 23.43 -2.03 3.19
N TYR A 124 22.72 -2.72 2.29
CA TYR A 124 23.22 -3.05 0.93
C TYR A 124 23.42 -1.81 0.01
N MET A 125 23.14 -0.60 0.49
CA MET A 125 23.32 0.67 -0.23
C MET A 125 24.57 1.46 0.22
N ALA A 126 25.34 0.98 1.21
CA ALA A 126 26.45 1.75 1.81
C ALA A 126 27.84 1.55 1.16
N ARG A 127 27.94 0.93 -0.03
CA ARG A 127 29.20 0.86 -0.78
C ARG A 127 29.06 1.55 -2.15
N PRO A 128 29.92 2.53 -2.49
CA PRO A 128 30.06 2.99 -3.85
C PRO A 128 31.01 2.02 -4.57
N ALA A 129 30.47 0.99 -5.19
CA ALA A 129 31.22 0.20 -6.17
C ALA A 129 30.20 -0.55 -7.01
N THR A 130 30.18 -0.22 -8.30
CA THR A 130 29.84 -1.05 -9.47
C THR A 130 28.75 -2.11 -9.29
N PRO A 131 27.72 -2.16 -10.16
CA PRO A 131 26.68 -3.19 -10.09
C PRO A 131 27.35 -4.57 -9.99
N PRO A 132 27.06 -5.35 -8.93
CA PRO A 132 27.72 -6.62 -8.75
C PRO A 132 27.43 -7.50 -9.96
N LYS A 133 28.49 -7.87 -10.71
CA LYS A 133 28.52 -9.09 -11.51
C LYS A 133 28.52 -10.26 -10.52
N SER A 134 27.39 -10.48 -9.87
CA SER A 134 27.09 -11.75 -9.22
C SER A 134 25.97 -12.36 -10.03
N ARG A 135 26.14 -13.63 -10.41
CA ARG A 135 25.06 -14.60 -10.34
C ARG A 135 24.80 -14.84 -8.85
N PRO A 136 23.71 -14.33 -8.24
CA PRO A 136 22.96 -15.12 -7.31
C PRO A 136 22.24 -16.21 -8.12
N ASP A 137 22.12 -17.40 -7.54
CA ASP A 137 21.01 -18.28 -7.83
C ASP A 137 19.73 -17.54 -7.46
N HIS A 138 19.27 -16.72 -8.39
CA HIS A 138 17.94 -16.16 -8.34
C HIS A 138 17.00 -17.37 -8.36
N PRO A 139 15.98 -17.48 -7.48
CA PRO A 139 14.73 -18.02 -7.97
C PRO A 139 14.42 -17.10 -9.13
N SER A 140 14.58 -17.60 -10.36
CA SER A 140 14.40 -16.83 -11.57
C SER A 140 13.20 -15.94 -11.32
N THR A 141 13.42 -14.63 -11.28
CA THR A 141 12.39 -13.66 -11.57
C THR A 141 12.06 -13.94 -13.02
N THR A 142 11.35 -15.05 -13.24
CA THR A 142 10.42 -15.20 -14.31
C THR A 142 9.60 -13.96 -14.13
N MET A 143 9.89 -12.97 -14.96
CA MET A 143 8.95 -11.97 -15.37
C MET A 143 7.64 -12.73 -15.44
N VAL A 144 6.82 -12.62 -14.40
CA VAL A 144 5.59 -13.40 -14.30
C VAL A 144 4.76 -12.79 -15.39
N LYS A 145 4.84 -13.39 -16.59
CA LYS A 145 3.90 -13.20 -17.68
C LYS A 145 2.58 -13.26 -16.94
N ARG A 146 1.95 -12.10 -16.73
CA ARG A 146 0.66 -12.02 -16.06
C ARG A 146 -0.20 -12.97 -16.86
N LYS A 147 -0.44 -14.16 -16.30
CA LYS A 147 -1.29 -15.14 -16.96
C LYS A 147 -2.58 -14.38 -17.18
N SER A 148 -3.02 -14.31 -18.43
CA SER A 148 -4.27 -13.65 -18.79
C SER A 148 -5.33 -13.99 -17.74
N ILE A 149 -6.16 -13.04 -17.34
CA ILE A 149 -7.22 -13.26 -16.33
C ILE A 149 -8.00 -14.54 -16.64
N LYS A 150 -8.23 -14.83 -17.94
CA LYS A 150 -8.82 -16.07 -18.45
C LYS A 150 -8.07 -17.35 -18.05
N ALA A 151 -6.74 -17.32 -18.06
CA ALA A 151 -5.90 -18.44 -17.63
C ALA A 151 -5.86 -18.60 -16.11
N GLN A 152 -6.02 -17.52 -15.34
CA GLN A 152 -6.16 -17.60 -13.88
C GLN A 152 -7.51 -18.24 -13.51
N GLU A 153 -8.59 -17.79 -14.14
CA GLU A 153 -9.93 -18.34 -13.95
C GLU A 153 -9.99 -19.84 -14.32
N ARG A 154 -9.38 -20.23 -15.44
CA ARG A 154 -9.29 -21.65 -15.82
C ARG A 154 -8.55 -22.51 -14.79
N ASN A 155 -7.49 -21.98 -14.16
CA ASN A 155 -6.80 -22.69 -13.08
C ASN A 155 -7.67 -22.82 -11.83
N LEU A 156 -8.46 -21.79 -11.50
CA LEU A 156 -9.39 -21.85 -10.38
C LEU A 156 -10.45 -22.94 -10.60
N ARG A 157 -11.08 -22.98 -11.78
CA ARG A 157 -12.05 -24.03 -12.16
C ARG A 157 -11.42 -25.43 -12.11
N LEU A 158 -10.18 -25.58 -12.58
CA LEU A 158 -9.45 -26.86 -12.49
C LEU A 158 -9.20 -27.29 -11.04
N SER A 159 -8.95 -26.35 -10.14
CA SER A 159 -8.74 -26.60 -8.71
C SER A 159 -10.04 -27.10 -8.06
N GLU A 160 -11.14 -26.45 -8.37
CA GLU A 160 -12.47 -26.82 -7.90
C GLU A 160 -12.89 -28.22 -8.41
N ALA A 161 -12.62 -28.51 -9.69
CA ALA A 161 -12.91 -29.81 -10.28
C ALA A 161 -12.19 -30.95 -9.55
N VAL A 162 -10.91 -30.75 -9.25
CA VAL A 162 -10.07 -31.74 -8.54
C VAL A 162 -10.57 -31.94 -7.11
N LEU A 163 -10.83 -30.85 -6.38
CA LEU A 163 -11.33 -30.92 -5.02
C LEU A 163 -12.71 -31.58 -4.95
N GLY A 164 -13.59 -31.29 -5.91
CA GLY A 164 -14.91 -31.92 -5.98
C GLY A 164 -14.86 -33.42 -6.28
N VAL A 165 -13.85 -33.89 -7.03
CA VAL A 165 -13.65 -35.33 -7.24
C VAL A 165 -13.10 -35.99 -5.97
N GLN A 166 -12.16 -35.34 -5.27
CA GLN A 166 -11.59 -35.86 -4.02
C GLN A 166 -12.61 -35.96 -2.88
N THR A 167 -13.49 -34.96 -2.78
CA THR A 167 -14.53 -34.89 -1.74
C THR A 167 -15.77 -35.72 -2.07
N GLY A 168 -15.80 -36.39 -3.22
CA GLY A 168 -16.95 -37.18 -3.68
C GLY A 168 -18.13 -36.36 -4.21
N LYS A 169 -18.01 -35.02 -4.27
CA LYS A 169 -19.00 -34.12 -4.89
C LYS A 169 -19.26 -34.47 -6.36
N PHE A 170 -18.25 -34.93 -7.09
CA PHE A 170 -18.38 -35.45 -8.44
C PHE A 170 -17.99 -36.93 -8.51
N LYS A 171 -18.83 -37.75 -9.15
CA LYS A 171 -18.61 -39.20 -9.31
C LYS A 171 -17.36 -39.56 -10.11
N SER A 172 -16.86 -38.64 -10.94
CA SER A 172 -15.64 -38.85 -11.73
C SER A 172 -15.03 -37.54 -12.21
N ALA A 173 -13.76 -37.59 -12.62
CA ALA A 173 -13.09 -36.48 -13.29
C ALA A 173 -13.80 -36.05 -14.58
N ASN A 174 -14.51 -36.95 -15.26
CA ASN A 174 -15.27 -36.63 -16.46
C ASN A 174 -16.53 -35.83 -16.11
N ALA A 175 -17.24 -36.22 -15.05
CA ALA A 175 -18.41 -35.50 -14.56
C ALA A 175 -18.05 -34.08 -14.08
N ALA A 176 -16.94 -33.94 -13.34
CA ALA A 176 -16.44 -32.62 -12.91
C ALA A 176 -16.02 -31.73 -14.09
N ALA A 177 -15.45 -32.33 -15.13
CA ALA A 177 -15.02 -31.60 -16.33
C ALA A 177 -16.20 -31.05 -17.13
N ILE A 178 -17.26 -31.86 -17.32
CA ILE A 178 -18.49 -31.42 -17.99
C ILE A 178 -19.17 -30.30 -17.18
N ALA A 179 -19.27 -30.45 -15.86
CA ALA A 179 -19.93 -29.47 -15.00
C ALA A 179 -19.24 -28.10 -14.94
N LEU A 180 -17.91 -28.05 -15.15
CA LEU A 180 -17.11 -26.83 -15.04
C LEU A 180 -16.59 -26.31 -16.39
N ASP A 181 -17.10 -26.87 -17.49
CA ASP A 181 -16.70 -26.57 -18.87
C ASP A 181 -15.18 -26.67 -19.07
N LEU A 182 -14.64 -27.81 -18.65
CA LEU A 182 -13.22 -28.15 -18.71
C LEU A 182 -13.00 -29.38 -19.58
N ARG A 183 -11.77 -29.51 -20.10
CA ARG A 183 -11.38 -30.70 -20.86
C ARG A 183 -11.12 -31.87 -19.89
N PRO A 184 -11.79 -33.04 -20.04
CA PRO A 184 -11.70 -34.17 -19.10
C PRO A 184 -10.28 -34.64 -18.79
N ASP A 185 -9.41 -34.67 -19.80
CA ASP A 185 -8.02 -35.11 -19.64
C ASP A 185 -7.22 -34.19 -18.72
N THR A 186 -7.58 -32.91 -18.65
CA THR A 186 -6.87 -31.93 -17.80
C THR A 186 -7.17 -32.19 -16.33
N VAL A 187 -8.42 -32.51 -16.01
CA VAL A 187 -8.85 -32.87 -14.65
C VAL A 187 -8.25 -34.23 -14.27
N ARG A 188 -8.30 -35.22 -15.18
CA ARG A 188 -7.70 -36.56 -14.95
C ARG A 188 -6.21 -36.50 -14.63
N ARG A 189 -5.42 -35.73 -15.39
CA ARG A 189 -3.97 -35.55 -15.14
C ARG A 189 -3.71 -34.93 -13.77
N ARG A 190 -4.53 -33.95 -13.35
CA ARG A 190 -4.38 -33.28 -12.06
C ARG A 190 -4.76 -34.18 -10.88
N VAL A 191 -5.88 -34.92 -10.99
CA VAL A 191 -6.30 -35.87 -9.95
C VAL A 191 -5.27 -36.98 -9.77
N ARG A 192 -4.76 -37.57 -10.86
CA ARG A 192 -3.70 -38.60 -10.79
C ARG A 192 -2.39 -38.06 -10.22
N GLY A 193 -1.96 -36.86 -10.66
CA GLY A 193 -0.73 -36.24 -10.18
C GLY A 193 -0.71 -36.00 -8.66
N ILE A 194 -1.87 -35.75 -8.04
CA ILE A 194 -1.98 -35.55 -6.58
C ILE A 194 -1.97 -36.89 -5.82
N GLN A 195 -2.53 -37.95 -6.39
CA GLN A 195 -2.52 -39.28 -5.77
C GLN A 195 -1.10 -39.85 -5.63
N HIS A 196 -0.21 -39.58 -6.59
CA HIS A 196 1.20 -39.96 -6.48
C HIS A 196 1.91 -39.24 -5.32
N THR A 197 1.59 -37.97 -5.07
CA THR A 197 2.22 -37.19 -3.98
C THR A 197 1.77 -37.63 -2.58
N GLN A 198 0.54 -38.15 -2.43
CA GLN A 198 0.07 -38.71 -1.16
C GLN A 198 0.61 -40.12 -0.89
N ALA A 199 0.81 -40.94 -1.92
CA ALA A 199 1.40 -42.28 -1.78
C ALA A 199 2.87 -42.22 -1.34
N ASP A 200 3.65 -41.27 -1.87
CA ASP A 200 5.06 -41.10 -1.50
C ASP A 200 5.24 -40.53 -0.08
N ALA A 201 4.28 -39.72 0.41
CA ALA A 201 4.33 -39.14 1.75
C ALA A 201 4.09 -40.17 2.87
N GLN A 202 3.38 -41.28 2.59
CA GLN A 202 3.12 -42.33 3.59
C GLN A 202 4.22 -43.39 3.68
N LEU A 203 5.24 -43.36 2.80
CA LEU A 203 6.31 -44.36 2.80
C LEU A 203 7.53 -43.99 3.67
N THR A 204 7.47 -42.89 4.43
CA THR A 204 8.62 -42.38 5.21
C THR A 204 8.57 -42.64 6.72
N ASP A 205 7.51 -43.29 7.23
CA ASP A 205 7.31 -43.52 8.68
C ASP A 205 7.63 -44.96 9.16
N TYR A 206 8.37 -45.76 8.37
CA TYR A 206 8.95 -47.01 8.87
C TYR A 206 10.47 -46.94 8.82
N LYS A 207 11.08 -46.75 9.99
CA LYS A 207 12.49 -47.07 10.22
C LYS A 207 12.56 -47.98 11.46
N PRO A 208 13.20 -49.17 11.35
CA PRO A 208 13.39 -50.10 12.47
C PRO A 208 14.34 -49.53 13.52
#